data_AF-A0A813IZR4-F1
#
_entry.id   AF-A0A813IZR4-F1
#
_cell.length_a   1.000
_cell.length_b   1.000
_cell.length_c   1.000
_cell.angle_alpha   90.00
_cell.angle_beta   90.00
_cell.angle_gamma   90.00
#
_symmetry.space_group_name_H-M   'P 1'
#
loop_
_entity.id
_entity.type
_entity.pdbx_description
1 polymer ?
#
loop_
_entity_poly.entity_id
_entity_poly.type
_entity_poly.pdbx_seq_one_letter_code
_entity_poly.pdbx_strand_id
1 'polypeptide(L)'
;MFDDIVILHAGEVAYHGPANDLAKHFEQLGFPCPANFNPGDHVMFLMQKEPAEKIKQVKGSWGSSKHYREMCSKLQLLNDSRDLGAQTTENRTVEKPGFWRQLSVLTAREVRGTLRNKGILGARLGMSVFLSVLYGWLFANSARNGDNPQSGKCLPGEFEPGACTGDFQAHFGTLVSMSIMSMMGSAQPVLLQFPAERPVFLREYAAQQYGVVPYFISKTMVEMPVVLVSSLLSFVITYWLMGLHGEFFLLVGIAWLLGMASSSLALLVGCGVASGQKAVQLAPLTLIPQMLFSGLFLPVAKIPLSLRWVRYLCPLKYAIDLMTIVEFSYVRDAIDQCTASGASKLQCQQEYPGDYLRQTLVENQSIEWDQWGFYLGTLVALLVGFRVIATILLWRKGKFVF
;
A
#
# COMPACT_ATOMS: atom_id res chain seq x y z
N MET A 1 -23.48 35.26 -15.90
CA MET A 1 -23.48 36.36 -14.91
C MET A 1 -24.21 35.87 -13.67
N PHE A 2 -23.97 36.43 -12.48
CA PHE A 2 -24.58 35.94 -11.23
C PHE A 2 -26.01 36.50 -11.06
N ASP A 3 -26.95 35.65 -10.64
CA ASP A 3 -28.31 36.07 -10.29
C ASP A 3 -28.36 36.61 -8.85
N ASP A 4 -27.79 35.86 -7.90
CA ASP A 4 -27.64 36.22 -6.49
C ASP A 4 -26.16 36.23 -6.07
N ILE A 5 -25.82 37.09 -5.12
CA ILE A 5 -24.49 37.25 -4.54
C ILE A 5 -24.59 37.10 -3.02
N VAL A 6 -23.73 36.28 -2.43
CA VAL A 6 -23.51 36.20 -0.98
C VAL A 6 -22.12 36.72 -0.67
N ILE A 7 -22.03 37.66 0.28
CA ILE A 7 -20.76 38.22 0.76
C ILE A 7 -20.58 37.81 2.22
N LEU A 8 -19.49 37.10 2.48
CA LEU A 8 -19.10 36.64 3.80
C LEU A 8 -17.86 37.38 4.27
N HIS A 9 -17.86 37.80 5.54
CA HIS A 9 -16.67 38.33 6.19
C HIS A 9 -16.50 37.69 7.57
N ALA A 10 -15.39 36.96 7.76
CA ALA A 10 -15.11 36.22 8.99
C ALA A 10 -16.24 35.27 9.43
N GLY A 11 -16.85 34.56 8.47
CA GLY A 11 -17.94 33.59 8.73
C GLY A 11 -19.34 34.20 8.88
N GLU A 12 -19.49 35.52 8.86
CA GLU A 12 -20.79 36.19 8.96
C GLU A 12 -21.22 36.79 7.62
N VAL A 13 -22.54 36.78 7.37
CA VAL A 13 -23.14 37.35 6.15
C VAL A 13 -23.16 38.87 6.25
N ALA A 14 -22.55 39.53 5.26
CA ALA A 14 -22.60 40.97 5.08
C ALA A 14 -23.64 41.40 4.05
N TYR A 15 -23.92 40.55 3.07
CA TYR A 15 -24.98 40.76 2.06
C TYR A 15 -25.40 39.42 1.45
N HIS A 16 -26.68 39.24 1.15
CA HIS A 16 -27.18 38.14 0.33
C HIS A 16 -28.37 38.59 -0.52
N GLY A 17 -28.21 38.66 -1.84
CA GLY A 17 -29.35 39.02 -2.69
C GLY A 17 -28.95 39.29 -4.14
N PRO A 18 -29.87 39.89 -4.92
CA PRO A 18 -29.69 40.04 -6.35
C PRO A 18 -28.44 40.84 -6.70
N ALA A 19 -27.68 40.38 -7.70
CA ALA A 19 -26.45 41.04 -8.11
C ALA A 19 -26.65 42.53 -8.48
N ASN A 20 -27.82 42.87 -9.03
CA ASN A 20 -28.18 44.22 -9.45
C ASN A 20 -28.42 45.19 -8.28
N ASP A 21 -28.72 44.67 -7.08
CA ASP A 21 -29.00 45.47 -5.90
C ASP A 21 -27.77 45.64 -4.99
N LEU A 22 -26.67 44.95 -5.29
CA LEU A 22 -25.42 45.01 -4.53
C LEU A 22 -24.90 46.44 -4.40
N ALA A 23 -24.72 47.16 -5.52
CA ALA A 23 -24.19 48.52 -5.50
C ALA A 23 -25.10 49.49 -4.72
N LYS A 24 -26.42 49.38 -4.91
CA LYS A 24 -27.41 50.21 -4.21
C LYS A 24 -27.42 49.96 -2.71
N HIS A 25 -27.24 48.72 -2.30
CA HIS A 25 -27.20 48.36 -0.88
C HIS A 25 -26.00 49.01 -0.16
N PHE A 26 -24.81 48.93 -0.76
CA PHE A 26 -23.61 49.55 -0.19
C PHE A 26 -23.62 51.08 -0.30
N GLU A 27 -24.23 51.64 -1.35
CA GLU A 27 -24.48 53.08 -1.47
C GLU A 27 -25.35 53.61 -0.33
N GLN A 28 -26.42 52.90 0.04
CA GLN A 28 -27.28 53.25 1.20
C GLN A 28 -26.55 53.21 2.55
N LEU A 29 -25.47 52.44 2.64
CA LEU A 29 -24.63 52.33 3.84
C LEU A 29 -23.50 53.38 3.88
N GLY A 30 -23.46 54.29 2.90
CA GLY A 30 -22.45 55.34 2.81
C GLY A 30 -21.22 54.96 1.99
N PHE A 31 -21.31 53.89 1.19
CA PHE A 31 -20.20 53.38 0.38
C PHE A 31 -20.58 53.27 -1.11
N PRO A 32 -20.73 54.41 -1.82
CA PRO A 32 -21.08 54.42 -3.24
C PRO A 32 -19.97 53.78 -4.08
N CYS A 33 -20.36 52.92 -5.01
CA CYS A 33 -19.42 52.32 -5.96
C CYS A 33 -18.98 53.37 -7.01
N PRO A 34 -17.68 53.57 -7.26
CA PRO A 34 -17.22 54.47 -8.32
C PRO A 34 -17.65 53.99 -9.71
N ALA A 35 -17.93 54.93 -10.63
CA ALA A 35 -18.49 54.62 -11.96
C ALA A 35 -17.64 53.70 -12.84
N ASN A 36 -16.31 53.72 -12.66
CA ASN A 36 -15.37 52.88 -13.43
C ASN A 36 -14.90 51.65 -12.64
N PHE A 37 -15.64 51.26 -11.59
CA PHE A 37 -15.27 50.16 -10.71
C PHE A 37 -16.31 49.04 -10.76
N ASN A 38 -15.84 47.80 -10.77
CA ASN A 38 -16.71 46.63 -10.65
C ASN A 38 -17.31 46.59 -9.22
N PRO A 39 -18.64 46.55 -9.05
CA PRO A 39 -19.29 46.50 -7.74
C PRO A 39 -18.82 45.34 -6.86
N GLY A 40 -18.54 44.18 -7.44
CA GLY A 40 -18.03 43.02 -6.69
C GLY A 40 -16.64 43.28 -6.09
N ASP A 41 -15.73 43.82 -6.90
CA ASP A 41 -14.37 44.16 -6.46
C ASP A 41 -14.40 45.30 -5.43
N HIS A 42 -15.25 46.32 -5.65
CA HIS A 42 -15.42 47.44 -4.72
C HIS A 42 -15.79 46.96 -3.32
N VAL A 43 -16.81 46.09 -3.23
CA VAL A 43 -17.27 45.57 -1.93
C VAL A 43 -16.20 44.67 -1.30
N MET A 44 -15.50 43.84 -2.09
CA MET A 44 -14.38 43.04 -1.56
C MET A 44 -13.28 43.92 -0.96
N PHE A 45 -12.90 45.02 -1.62
CA PHE A 45 -11.88 45.94 -1.12
C PHE A 45 -12.35 46.67 0.14
N LEU A 46 -13.60 47.12 0.16
CA LEU A 46 -14.21 47.78 1.31
C LEU A 46 -14.17 46.87 2.55
N MET A 47 -14.56 45.60 2.38
CA MET A 47 -14.59 44.63 3.48
C MET A 47 -13.19 44.24 3.98
N GLN A 48 -12.12 44.52 3.21
CA GLN A 48 -10.73 44.27 3.64
C GLN A 48 -10.05 45.50 4.24
N LYS A 49 -10.46 46.72 3.84
CA LYS A 49 -9.76 47.98 4.20
C LYS A 49 -10.45 48.78 5.30
N GLU A 50 -11.77 48.68 5.44
CA GLU A 50 -12.49 49.47 6.42
C GLU A 50 -12.24 48.98 7.86
N PRO A 51 -12.26 49.89 8.86
CA PRO A 51 -12.19 49.54 10.28
C PRO A 51 -13.26 48.52 10.69
N ALA A 52 -12.93 47.68 11.67
CA ALA A 52 -13.82 46.63 12.18
C ALA A 52 -15.19 47.17 12.64
N GLU A 53 -15.26 48.40 13.15
CA GLU A 53 -16.52 49.03 13.58
C GLU A 53 -17.49 49.24 12.42
N LYS A 54 -17.01 49.74 11.27
CA LYS A 54 -17.83 49.94 10.07
C LYS A 54 -18.26 48.61 9.45
N ILE A 55 -17.37 47.62 9.42
CA ILE A 55 -17.72 46.28 8.95
C ILE A 55 -18.81 45.66 9.84
N LYS A 56 -18.74 45.87 11.16
CA LYS A 56 -19.77 45.42 12.10
C LYS A 56 -21.12 46.11 11.84
N GLN A 57 -21.11 47.40 11.48
CA GLN A 57 -22.30 48.14 11.08
C GLN A 57 -22.90 47.58 9.78
N VAL A 58 -22.09 47.33 8.76
CA VAL A 58 -22.52 46.71 7.50
C VAL A 58 -23.17 45.35 7.77
N LYS A 59 -22.52 44.48 8.55
CA LYS A 59 -23.08 43.18 8.93
C LYS A 59 -24.38 43.29 9.72
N GLY A 60 -24.47 44.23 10.68
CA GLY A 60 -25.70 44.48 11.43
C GLY A 60 -26.84 45.01 10.55
N SER A 61 -26.52 45.82 9.53
CA SER A 61 -27.52 46.37 8.62
C SER A 61 -28.18 45.30 7.74
N TRP A 62 -27.45 44.21 7.43
CA TRP A 62 -27.98 43.09 6.66
C TRP A 62 -29.21 42.47 7.33
N GLY A 63 -29.18 42.25 8.64
CA GLY A 63 -30.30 41.68 9.41
C GLY A 63 -31.59 42.53 9.38
N SER A 64 -31.48 43.82 9.06
CA SER A 64 -32.62 44.74 8.95
C SER A 64 -33.06 44.97 7.49
N SER A 65 -32.30 44.44 6.53
CA SER A 65 -32.52 44.68 5.11
C SER A 65 -33.83 44.06 4.60
N LYS A 66 -34.33 44.59 3.48
CA LYS A 66 -35.50 44.04 2.79
C LYS A 66 -35.24 42.60 2.31
N HIS A 67 -34.07 42.36 1.74
CA HIS A 67 -33.68 41.03 1.23
C HIS A 67 -33.58 39.99 2.35
N TYR A 68 -33.08 40.37 3.53
CA TYR A 68 -33.07 39.46 4.69
C TYR A 68 -34.49 39.06 5.10
N ARG A 69 -35.42 40.04 5.19
CA ARG A 69 -36.83 39.77 5.51
C ARG A 69 -37.52 38.88 4.47
N GLU A 70 -37.28 39.14 3.18
CA GLU A 70 -37.81 38.31 2.08
C GLU A 70 -37.22 36.90 2.08
N MET A 71 -35.93 36.75 2.41
CA MET A 71 -35.30 35.44 2.57
C MET A 71 -35.90 34.69 3.76
N CYS A 72 -36.06 35.35 4.92
CA CYS A 72 -36.68 34.75 6.10
C CYS A 72 -38.13 34.32 5.84
N SER A 73 -38.93 35.13 5.15
CA SER A 73 -40.33 34.77 4.83
C SER A 73 -40.39 33.59 3.84
N LYS A 74 -39.53 33.57 2.82
CA LYS A 74 -39.40 32.41 1.91
C LYS A 74 -38.97 31.14 2.65
N LEU A 75 -38.02 31.25 3.58
CA LEU A 75 -37.56 30.12 4.40
C LEU A 75 -38.65 29.62 5.35
N GLN A 76 -39.42 30.52 5.98
CA GLN A 76 -40.57 30.17 6.81
C GLN A 76 -41.63 29.45 5.99
N LEU A 77 -41.99 29.98 4.81
CA LEU A 77 -42.92 29.32 3.90
C LEU A 77 -42.43 27.92 3.50
N LEU A 78 -41.14 27.74 3.21
CA LEU A 78 -40.56 26.43 2.90
C LEU A 78 -40.59 25.46 4.10
N ASN A 79 -40.42 25.97 5.32
CA ASN A 79 -40.51 25.18 6.55
C ASN A 79 -41.96 24.78 6.86
N ASP A 80 -42.91 25.71 6.74
CA ASP A 80 -44.33 25.46 6.93
C ASP A 80 -44.87 24.52 5.85
N SER A 81 -44.39 24.66 4.61
CA SER A 81 -44.68 23.72 3.50
C SER A 81 -44.17 22.31 3.80
N ARG A 82 -43.01 22.19 4.47
CA ARG A 82 -42.43 20.92 4.94
C ARG A 82 -43.33 20.24 5.98
N ASP A 83 -43.95 21.02 6.86
CA ASP A 83 -44.90 20.53 7.88
C ASP A 83 -46.29 20.21 7.31
N LEU A 84 -46.68 20.83 6.18
CA LEU A 84 -47.99 20.66 5.53
C LEU A 84 -48.00 19.56 4.44
N GLY A 85 -46.94 18.75 4.31
CA GLY A 85 -46.89 17.67 3.32
C GLY A 85 -46.80 18.17 1.88
N ALA A 86 -46.29 19.38 1.65
CA ALA A 86 -45.88 19.78 0.31
C ALA A 86 -44.87 18.75 -0.17
N GLN A 87 -45.20 18.09 -1.29
CA GLN A 87 -44.37 17.11 -1.97
C GLN A 87 -42.92 17.54 -1.82
N THR A 88 -42.19 16.83 -0.95
CA THR A 88 -40.75 16.89 -0.95
C THR A 88 -40.40 16.71 -2.41
N THR A 89 -39.87 17.75 -3.08
CA THR A 89 -39.06 17.57 -4.29
C THR A 89 -38.27 16.33 -3.97
N GLU A 90 -38.57 15.24 -4.68
CA GLU A 90 -38.23 13.87 -4.26
C GLU A 90 -36.87 13.98 -3.60
N ASN A 91 -36.71 13.44 -2.38
CA ASN A 91 -35.37 13.12 -1.92
C ASN A 91 -34.81 12.28 -3.07
N ARG A 92 -34.11 12.91 -4.01
CA ARG A 92 -33.40 12.28 -5.10
C ARG A 92 -32.23 11.69 -4.37
N THR A 93 -32.52 10.64 -3.60
CA THR A 93 -31.58 9.61 -3.28
C THR A 93 -31.18 9.09 -4.63
N VAL A 94 -30.16 9.72 -5.20
CA VAL A 94 -29.54 9.28 -6.44
C VAL A 94 -29.26 7.81 -6.20
N GLU A 95 -29.96 6.94 -6.93
CA GLU A 95 -29.83 5.50 -6.73
C GLU A 95 -28.35 5.17 -6.88
N LYS A 96 -27.75 4.68 -5.80
CA LYS A 96 -26.34 4.31 -5.84
C LYS A 96 -26.22 3.06 -6.71
N PRO A 97 -25.28 3.04 -7.67
CA PRO A 97 -25.06 1.85 -8.47
C PRO A 97 -24.71 0.67 -7.56
N GLY A 98 -25.18 -0.53 -7.89
CA GLY A 98 -24.88 -1.73 -7.12
C GLY A 98 -23.38 -1.99 -6.98
N PHE A 99 -22.99 -2.71 -5.92
CA PHE A 99 -21.58 -2.99 -5.57
C PHE A 99 -20.76 -3.52 -6.76
N TRP A 100 -21.29 -4.51 -7.47
CA TRP A 100 -20.61 -5.14 -8.61
C TRP A 100 -20.41 -4.19 -9.79
N ARG A 101 -21.35 -3.26 -10.01
CA ARG A 101 -21.20 -2.23 -11.05
C ARG A 101 -20.11 -1.24 -10.67
N GLN A 102 -20.06 -0.82 -9.41
CA GLN A 102 -18.96 0.02 -8.90
C GLN A 102 -17.62 -0.69 -9.06
N LEU A 103 -17.52 -1.94 -8.60
CA LEU A 103 -16.30 -2.74 -8.67
C LEU A 103 -15.82 -2.94 -10.12
N SER A 104 -16.71 -3.30 -11.04
CA SER A 104 -16.37 -3.50 -12.46
C SER A 104 -15.85 -2.22 -13.12
N VAL A 105 -16.56 -1.10 -12.94
CA VAL A 105 -16.16 0.19 -13.52
C VAL A 105 -14.85 0.70 -12.94
N LEU A 106 -14.68 0.59 -11.61
CA LEU A 106 -13.43 0.98 -10.94
C LEU A 106 -12.27 0.10 -11.39
N THR A 107 -12.46 -1.22 -11.48
CA THR A 107 -11.43 -2.14 -11.95
C THR A 107 -11.05 -1.83 -13.41
N ALA A 108 -12.02 -1.62 -14.29
CA ALA A 108 -11.77 -1.24 -15.69
C ALA A 108 -11.01 0.09 -15.78
N ARG A 109 -11.33 1.07 -14.91
CA ARG A 109 -10.61 2.35 -14.81
C ARG A 109 -9.17 2.14 -14.36
N GLU A 110 -8.93 1.37 -13.30
CA GLU A 110 -7.60 1.10 -12.75
C GLU A 110 -6.74 0.30 -13.75
N VAL A 111 -7.31 -0.70 -14.45
CA VAL A 111 -6.62 -1.43 -15.53
C VAL A 111 -6.20 -0.48 -16.64
N ARG A 112 -7.12 0.36 -17.12
CA ARG A 112 -6.84 1.33 -18.18
C ARG A 112 -5.81 2.37 -17.74
N GLY A 113 -5.88 2.84 -16.50
CA GLY A 113 -4.90 3.76 -15.91
C GLY A 113 -3.51 3.14 -15.87
N THR A 114 -3.41 1.90 -15.38
CA THR A 114 -2.16 1.15 -15.28
C THR A 114 -1.53 0.89 -16.66
N LEU A 115 -2.32 0.44 -17.64
CA LEU A 115 -1.84 0.15 -18.99
C LEU A 115 -1.48 1.42 -19.79
N ARG A 116 -2.21 2.52 -19.58
CA ARG A 116 -1.90 3.80 -20.25
C ARG A 116 -0.69 4.49 -19.65
N ASN A 117 -0.41 4.28 -18.37
CA ASN A 117 0.76 4.84 -17.71
C ASN A 117 2.03 4.02 -18.02
N LYS A 118 2.43 4.06 -19.29
CA LYS A 118 3.59 3.32 -19.82
C LYS A 118 4.90 3.67 -19.11
N GLY A 119 5.04 4.90 -18.61
CA GLY A 119 6.23 5.34 -17.89
C GLY A 119 6.42 4.58 -16.57
N ILE A 120 5.39 4.56 -15.71
CA ILE A 120 5.45 3.86 -14.43
C ILE A 120 5.52 2.35 -14.63
N LEU A 121 4.68 1.80 -15.52
CA LEU A 121 4.68 0.37 -15.79
C LEU A 121 6.01 -0.10 -16.39
N GLY A 122 6.56 0.64 -17.35
CA GLY A 122 7.85 0.36 -17.96
C GLY A 122 9.01 0.48 -16.97
N ALA A 123 9.02 1.54 -16.12
CA ALA A 123 10.03 1.69 -15.07
C ALA A 123 9.98 0.54 -14.06
N ARG A 124 8.77 0.11 -13.66
CA ARG A 124 8.57 -1.02 -12.75
C ARG A 124 9.14 -2.32 -13.32
N LEU A 125 8.76 -2.68 -14.54
CA LEU A 125 9.23 -3.91 -15.18
C LEU A 125 10.73 -3.84 -15.52
N GLY A 126 11.19 -2.70 -16.03
CA GLY A 126 12.60 -2.49 -16.40
C GLY A 126 13.55 -2.54 -15.21
N MET A 127 13.17 -1.92 -14.08
CA MET A 127 13.96 -1.99 -12.85
C MET A 127 14.00 -3.41 -12.28
N SER A 128 12.88 -4.14 -12.31
CA SER A 128 12.85 -5.55 -11.91
C SER A 128 13.76 -6.41 -12.77
N VAL A 129 13.74 -6.25 -14.10
CA VAL A 129 14.62 -6.99 -15.01
C VAL A 129 16.08 -6.66 -14.74
N PHE A 130 16.43 -5.37 -14.62
CA PHE A 130 17.79 -4.94 -14.34
C PHE A 130 18.34 -5.54 -13.04
N LEU A 131 17.58 -5.44 -11.94
CA LEU A 131 17.99 -6.03 -10.66
C LEU A 131 18.06 -7.55 -10.72
N SER A 132 17.13 -8.21 -11.43
CA SER A 132 17.14 -9.67 -11.60
C SER A 132 18.38 -10.15 -12.35
N VAL A 133 18.78 -9.45 -13.41
CA VAL A 133 20.02 -9.77 -14.14
C VAL A 133 21.25 -9.53 -13.25
N LEU A 134 21.29 -8.41 -12.52
CA LEU A 134 22.40 -8.09 -11.62
C LEU A 134 22.56 -9.15 -10.52
N TYR A 135 21.48 -9.51 -9.82
CA TYR A 135 21.50 -10.54 -8.78
C TYR A 135 21.77 -11.94 -9.36
N GLY A 136 21.14 -12.27 -10.49
CA GLY A 136 21.36 -13.54 -11.19
C GLY A 136 22.82 -13.72 -11.61
N TRP A 137 23.47 -12.65 -12.04
CA TRP A 137 24.90 -12.69 -12.38
C TRP A 137 25.79 -12.77 -11.13
N LEU A 138 25.47 -12.00 -10.08
CA LEU A 138 26.25 -11.98 -8.85
C LEU A 138 26.24 -13.34 -8.13
N PHE A 139 25.11 -14.05 -8.18
CA PHE A 139 24.92 -15.37 -7.57
C PHE A 139 24.89 -16.50 -8.61
N ALA A 140 25.55 -16.32 -9.76
CA ALA A 140 25.53 -17.31 -10.82
C ALA A 140 26.07 -18.68 -10.34
N ASN A 141 25.29 -19.73 -10.55
CA ASN A 141 25.56 -21.11 -10.11
C ASN A 141 25.85 -21.28 -8.61
N SER A 142 25.51 -20.33 -7.74
CA SER A 142 25.84 -20.48 -6.32
C SER A 142 25.05 -21.61 -5.65
N ALA A 143 23.81 -21.87 -6.09
CA ALA A 143 23.04 -23.03 -5.63
C ALA A 143 23.61 -24.35 -6.22
N ARG A 144 23.83 -24.38 -7.54
CA ARG A 144 24.38 -25.56 -8.22
C ARG A 144 25.77 -25.97 -7.73
N ASN A 145 26.64 -25.01 -7.45
CA ASN A 145 28.01 -25.26 -6.98
C ASN A 145 28.04 -25.63 -5.50
N GLY A 146 27.19 -25.00 -4.68
CA GLY A 146 27.10 -25.36 -3.27
C GLY A 146 26.62 -26.78 -3.05
N ASP A 147 25.75 -27.27 -3.94
CA ASP A 147 25.14 -28.60 -3.91
C ASP A 147 25.98 -29.68 -4.60
N ASN A 148 27.15 -29.36 -5.18
CA ASN A 148 27.88 -30.32 -6.01
C ASN A 148 28.73 -31.29 -5.15
N PRO A 149 28.37 -32.59 -5.06
CA PRO A 149 29.21 -33.59 -4.41
C PRO A 149 30.55 -33.78 -5.14
N GLN A 150 30.68 -33.46 -6.43
CA GLN A 150 31.96 -33.56 -7.15
C GLN A 150 32.93 -32.40 -6.86
N SER A 151 32.52 -31.38 -6.09
CA SER A 151 33.43 -30.29 -5.70
C SER A 151 34.47 -30.69 -4.65
N GLY A 152 34.39 -31.92 -4.09
CA GLY A 152 35.29 -32.45 -3.06
C GLY A 152 34.99 -31.94 -1.65
N LYS A 153 34.49 -30.71 -1.52
CA LYS A 153 34.53 -29.95 -0.26
C LYS A 153 33.52 -30.37 0.80
N CYS A 154 32.41 -31.00 0.41
CA CYS A 154 31.34 -31.45 1.32
C CYS A 154 31.09 -32.97 1.25
N LEU A 155 32.05 -33.71 0.70
CA LEU A 155 32.01 -35.18 0.63
C LEU A 155 32.49 -35.83 1.94
N PRO A 156 32.12 -37.10 2.18
CA PRO A 156 32.73 -37.93 3.20
C PRO A 156 34.25 -38.05 2.98
N GLY A 157 35.07 -37.60 3.94
CA GLY A 157 36.53 -37.78 3.95
C GLY A 157 37.38 -36.53 3.64
N GLU A 158 36.81 -35.48 3.05
CA GLU A 158 37.47 -34.19 2.75
C GLU A 158 36.66 -33.01 3.34
N PHE A 159 36.13 -33.19 4.55
CA PHE A 159 35.26 -32.21 5.20
C PHE A 159 36.06 -30.99 5.70
N GLU A 160 36.04 -29.89 4.94
CA GLU A 160 36.48 -28.58 5.40
C GLU A 160 35.26 -27.75 5.88
N PRO A 161 35.00 -27.66 7.20
CA PRO A 161 33.79 -27.01 7.71
C PRO A 161 33.64 -25.54 7.29
N GLY A 162 34.73 -24.83 7.01
CA GLY A 162 34.69 -23.44 6.53
C GLY A 162 34.22 -23.28 5.09
N ALA A 163 34.53 -24.24 4.20
CA ALA A 163 34.15 -24.17 2.80
C ALA A 163 32.65 -24.50 2.61
N CYS A 164 32.17 -25.58 3.22
CA CYS A 164 30.75 -25.97 3.14
C CYS A 164 29.80 -24.94 3.75
N THR A 165 30.22 -24.28 4.85
CA THR A 165 29.41 -23.23 5.46
C THR A 165 29.31 -21.99 4.56
N GLY A 166 30.40 -21.63 3.86
CA GLY A 166 30.39 -20.53 2.90
C GLY A 166 29.46 -20.79 1.71
N ASP A 167 29.49 -21.99 1.16
CA ASP A 167 28.65 -22.36 0.01
C ASP A 167 27.15 -22.42 0.35
N PHE A 168 26.79 -22.99 1.51
CA PHE A 168 25.41 -22.92 2.00
C PHE A 168 24.97 -21.47 2.25
N GLN A 169 25.82 -20.63 2.83
CA GLN A 169 25.51 -19.22 3.03
C GLN A 169 25.28 -18.48 1.70
N ALA A 170 26.00 -18.83 0.64
CA ALA A 170 25.79 -18.28 -0.69
C ALA A 170 24.43 -18.72 -1.27
N HIS A 171 24.08 -20.01 -1.17
CA HIS A 171 22.78 -20.54 -1.61
C HIS A 171 21.61 -19.96 -0.81
N PHE A 172 21.70 -19.96 0.52
CA PHE A 172 20.71 -19.31 1.36
C PHE A 172 20.61 -17.80 1.07
N GLY A 173 21.76 -17.16 0.81
CA GLY A 173 21.84 -15.76 0.41
C GLY A 173 21.10 -15.47 -0.91
N THR A 174 21.02 -16.42 -1.85
CA THR A 174 20.23 -16.24 -3.08
C THR A 174 18.74 -16.18 -2.79
N LEU A 175 18.23 -17.12 -2.00
CA LEU A 175 16.82 -17.18 -1.61
C LEU A 175 16.39 -15.90 -0.89
N VAL A 176 17.24 -15.41 0.02
CA VAL A 176 16.97 -14.18 0.75
C VAL A 176 17.03 -12.96 -0.15
N SER A 177 18.03 -12.87 -1.05
CA SER A 177 18.13 -11.77 -2.01
C SER A 177 16.92 -11.72 -2.96
N MET A 178 16.46 -12.87 -3.43
CA MET A 178 15.26 -12.99 -4.26
C MET A 178 13.98 -12.61 -3.50
N SER A 179 13.88 -12.98 -2.22
CA SER A 179 12.79 -12.57 -1.34
C SER A 179 12.78 -11.05 -1.14
N ILE A 180 13.93 -10.45 -0.86
CA ILE A 180 14.07 -8.99 -0.69
C ILE A 180 13.70 -8.26 -1.99
N MET A 181 14.16 -8.75 -3.13
CA MET A 181 13.82 -8.19 -4.44
C MET A 181 12.30 -8.23 -4.69
N SER A 182 11.65 -9.34 -4.37
CA SER A 182 10.19 -9.50 -4.53
C SER A 182 9.42 -8.55 -3.60
N MET A 183 9.85 -8.42 -2.35
CA MET A 183 9.28 -7.48 -1.37
C MET A 183 9.44 -6.02 -1.82
N MET A 184 10.65 -5.60 -2.18
CA MET A 184 10.92 -4.20 -2.53
C MET A 184 10.29 -3.81 -3.87
N GLY A 185 10.36 -4.70 -4.87
CA GLY A 185 9.81 -4.48 -6.20
C GLY A 185 8.29 -4.31 -6.23
N SER A 186 7.57 -4.90 -5.28
CA SER A 186 6.12 -4.72 -5.14
C SER A 186 5.73 -3.57 -4.19
N ALA A 187 6.45 -3.38 -3.09
CA ALA A 187 6.12 -2.42 -2.05
C ALA A 187 6.43 -0.96 -2.46
N GLN A 188 7.59 -0.74 -3.10
CA GLN A 188 8.08 0.61 -3.39
C GLN A 188 7.18 1.42 -4.33
N PRO A 189 6.65 0.86 -5.45
CA PRO A 189 5.73 1.60 -6.32
C PRO A 189 4.44 2.00 -5.60
N VAL A 190 3.87 1.11 -4.79
CA VAL A 190 2.62 1.36 -4.05
C VAL A 190 2.81 2.46 -3.00
N LEU A 191 3.95 2.44 -2.29
CA LEU A 191 4.28 3.45 -1.29
C LEU A 191 4.35 4.87 -1.85
N LEU A 192 4.80 5.01 -3.10
CA LEU A 192 4.94 6.29 -3.79
C LEU A 192 3.64 6.74 -4.47
N GLN A 193 2.96 5.82 -5.15
CA GLN A 193 1.83 6.14 -6.01
C GLN A 193 0.54 6.37 -5.22
N PHE A 194 0.28 5.56 -4.19
CA PHE A 194 -0.98 5.62 -3.46
C PHE A 194 -1.23 6.97 -2.75
N PRO A 195 -0.25 7.59 -2.05
CA PRO A 195 -0.44 8.92 -1.47
C PRO A 195 -0.77 10.02 -2.49
N ALA A 196 -0.28 9.89 -3.74
CA ALA A 196 -0.55 10.83 -4.82
C ALA A 196 -1.97 10.66 -5.40
N GLU A 197 -2.50 9.44 -5.43
CA GLU A 197 -3.85 9.15 -5.94
C GLU A 197 -4.94 9.37 -4.90
N ARG A 198 -4.61 9.25 -3.61
CA ARG A 198 -5.58 9.37 -2.51
C ARG A 198 -6.44 10.65 -2.55
N PRO A 199 -5.93 11.86 -2.86
CA PRO A 199 -6.77 13.06 -2.92
C PRO A 199 -7.89 12.95 -3.97
N VAL A 200 -7.63 12.29 -5.10
CA VAL A 200 -8.65 12.03 -6.13
C VAL A 200 -9.74 11.13 -5.56
N PHE A 201 -9.35 10.05 -4.89
CA PHE A 201 -10.29 9.17 -4.19
C PHE A 201 -11.12 9.93 -3.15
N LEU A 202 -10.51 10.77 -2.31
CA LEU A 202 -11.22 11.52 -1.27
C LEU A 202 -12.25 12.48 -1.86
N ARG A 203 -11.93 13.13 -2.98
CA ARG A 203 -12.87 13.99 -3.71
C ARG A 203 -14.04 13.19 -4.29
N GLU A 204 -13.78 12.04 -4.91
CA GLU A 204 -14.82 11.19 -5.50
C GLU A 204 -15.70 10.52 -4.42
N TYR A 205 -15.10 10.17 -3.28
CA TYR A 205 -15.80 9.66 -2.11
C TYR A 205 -16.68 10.73 -1.44
N ALA A 206 -16.18 11.97 -1.32
CA ALA A 206 -16.95 13.11 -0.82
C ALA A 206 -18.15 13.43 -1.74
N ALA A 207 -17.98 13.25 -3.05
CA ALA A 207 -19.06 13.36 -4.03
C ALA A 207 -20.01 12.16 -4.05
N GLN A 208 -19.87 11.19 -3.12
CA GLN A 208 -20.70 9.99 -2.98
C GLN A 208 -20.78 9.12 -4.26
N GLN A 209 -19.74 9.14 -5.11
CA GLN A 209 -19.75 8.42 -6.39
C GLN A 209 -19.59 6.89 -6.24
N TYR A 210 -18.80 6.44 -5.25
CA TYR A 210 -18.58 5.02 -4.97
C TYR A 210 -18.10 4.80 -3.53
N GLY A 211 -18.18 3.55 -3.05
CA GLY A 211 -17.74 3.17 -1.70
C GLY A 211 -16.24 2.90 -1.55
N VAL A 212 -15.73 2.94 -0.32
CA VAL A 212 -14.30 2.66 -0.01
C VAL A 212 -13.92 1.20 -0.33
N VAL A 213 -14.80 0.26 -0.02
CA VAL A 213 -14.57 -1.18 -0.22
C VAL A 213 -14.43 -1.56 -1.71
N PRO A 214 -15.36 -1.21 -2.62
CA PRO A 214 -15.18 -1.53 -4.04
C PRO A 214 -13.94 -0.87 -4.65
N TYR A 215 -13.54 0.31 -4.16
CA TYR A 215 -12.27 0.94 -4.55
C TYR A 215 -11.05 0.11 -4.17
N PHE A 216 -10.91 -0.30 -2.90
CA PHE A 216 -9.75 -1.11 -2.50
C PHE A 216 -9.70 -2.48 -3.16
N ILE A 217 -10.85 -3.14 -3.32
CA ILE A 217 -10.92 -4.43 -4.00
C ILE A 217 -10.52 -4.25 -5.46
N SER A 218 -11.04 -3.24 -6.17
CA SER A 218 -10.65 -2.97 -7.55
C SER A 218 -9.15 -2.77 -7.71
N LYS A 219 -8.52 -2.01 -6.80
CA LYS A 219 -7.08 -1.77 -6.82
C LYS A 219 -6.29 -3.04 -6.59
N THR A 220 -6.71 -3.86 -5.63
CA THR A 220 -6.08 -5.15 -5.31
C THR A 220 -6.18 -6.13 -6.48
N MET A 221 -7.33 -6.18 -7.16
CA MET A 221 -7.55 -7.05 -8.34
C MET A 221 -6.65 -6.67 -9.52
N VAL A 222 -6.36 -5.38 -9.73
CA VAL A 222 -5.43 -4.94 -10.80
C VAL A 222 -3.98 -5.15 -10.39
N GLU A 223 -3.67 -5.04 -9.11
CA GLU A 223 -2.32 -5.19 -8.61
C GLU A 223 -1.83 -6.65 -8.64
N MET A 224 -2.70 -7.61 -8.30
CA MET A 224 -2.39 -9.05 -8.32
C MET A 224 -1.70 -9.53 -9.61
N PRO A 225 -2.25 -9.32 -10.81
CA PRO A 225 -1.62 -9.75 -12.06
C PRO A 225 -0.33 -8.98 -12.36
N VAL A 226 -0.25 -7.69 -12.00
CA VAL A 226 0.96 -6.90 -12.25
C VAL A 226 2.13 -7.40 -11.39
N VAL A 227 1.88 -7.71 -10.11
CA VAL A 227 2.88 -8.31 -9.22
C VAL A 227 3.26 -9.69 -9.73
N LEU A 228 2.29 -10.52 -10.16
CA LEU A 228 2.55 -11.86 -10.68
C LEU A 228 3.46 -11.84 -11.91
N VAL A 229 3.17 -10.96 -12.88
CA VAL A 229 4.01 -10.80 -14.08
C VAL A 229 5.42 -10.34 -13.69
N SER A 230 5.54 -9.41 -12.74
CA SER A 230 6.84 -8.92 -12.26
C SER A 230 7.64 -10.04 -11.57
N SER A 231 6.99 -10.86 -10.73
CA SER A 231 7.60 -12.01 -10.06
C SER A 231 8.03 -13.08 -11.07
N LEU A 232 7.17 -13.43 -12.03
CA LEU A 232 7.50 -14.38 -13.10
C LEU A 232 8.71 -13.91 -13.91
N LEU A 233 8.72 -12.66 -14.36
CA LEU A 233 9.85 -12.10 -15.12
C LEU A 233 11.15 -12.17 -14.33
N SER A 234 11.09 -11.87 -13.03
CA SER A 234 12.28 -11.89 -12.18
C SER A 234 12.81 -13.30 -11.99
N PHE A 235 11.93 -14.27 -11.71
CA PHE A 235 12.30 -15.67 -11.50
C PHE A 235 12.76 -16.38 -12.77
N VAL A 236 12.16 -16.09 -13.93
CA VAL A 236 12.62 -16.64 -15.22
C VAL A 236 14.08 -16.29 -15.47
N ILE A 237 14.54 -15.11 -15.03
CA ILE A 237 15.93 -14.70 -15.16
C ILE A 237 16.79 -15.37 -14.09
N THR A 238 16.44 -15.22 -12.81
CA THR A 238 17.31 -15.61 -11.70
C THR A 238 17.37 -17.11 -11.44
N TYR A 239 16.26 -17.84 -11.63
CA TYR A 239 16.15 -19.26 -11.27
C TYR A 239 17.21 -20.11 -11.97
N TRP A 240 17.31 -19.99 -13.29
CA TRP A 240 18.26 -20.76 -14.10
C TRP A 240 19.70 -20.27 -13.93
N LEU A 241 19.91 -18.96 -13.75
CA LEU A 241 21.23 -18.38 -13.55
C LEU A 241 21.85 -18.83 -12.22
N MET A 242 21.05 -18.88 -11.16
CA MET A 242 21.50 -19.28 -9.82
C MET A 242 21.57 -20.80 -9.67
N GLY A 243 20.76 -21.55 -10.42
CA GLY A 243 20.74 -23.02 -10.42
C GLY A 243 19.96 -23.60 -9.25
N LEU A 244 18.80 -23.03 -8.95
CA LEU A 244 17.90 -23.48 -7.87
C LEU A 244 17.28 -24.85 -8.19
N HIS A 245 17.06 -25.66 -7.14
CA HIS A 245 16.51 -27.02 -7.24
C HIS A 245 15.01 -27.10 -6.91
N GLY A 246 14.47 -26.13 -6.17
CA GLY A 246 13.07 -26.12 -5.77
C GLY A 246 12.10 -25.99 -6.94
N GLU A 247 10.86 -26.41 -6.69
CA GLU A 247 9.76 -26.33 -7.65
C GLU A 247 9.51 -24.88 -8.12
N PHE A 248 9.78 -24.60 -9.40
CA PHE A 248 9.78 -23.25 -9.97
C PHE A 248 8.47 -22.48 -9.68
N PHE A 249 7.32 -23.08 -9.97
CA PHE A 249 6.02 -22.41 -9.80
C PHE A 249 5.67 -22.16 -8.33
N LEU A 250 6.14 -23.02 -7.43
CA LEU A 250 5.88 -22.88 -6.01
C LEU A 250 6.74 -21.75 -5.42
N LEU A 251 8.01 -21.66 -5.82
CA LEU A 251 8.89 -20.54 -5.48
C LEU A 251 8.36 -19.20 -6.02
N VAL A 252 7.90 -19.17 -7.28
CA VAL A 252 7.24 -17.99 -7.86
C VAL A 252 5.97 -17.63 -7.08
N GLY A 253 5.16 -18.61 -6.70
CA GLY A 253 3.94 -18.42 -5.93
C GLY A 253 4.21 -17.80 -4.54
N ILE A 254 5.25 -18.28 -3.84
CA ILE A 254 5.68 -17.70 -2.56
C ILE A 254 6.18 -16.27 -2.75
N ALA A 255 7.00 -16.02 -3.78
CA ALA A 255 7.51 -14.69 -4.09
C ALA A 255 6.39 -13.70 -4.44
N TRP A 256 5.40 -14.15 -5.20
CA TRP A 256 4.21 -13.37 -5.52
C TRP A 256 3.40 -13.04 -4.27
N LEU A 257 3.17 -14.03 -3.40
CA LEU A 257 2.43 -13.85 -2.16
C LEU A 257 3.17 -12.90 -1.20
N LEU A 258 4.50 -13.03 -1.07
CA LEU A 258 5.34 -12.07 -0.37
C LEU A 258 5.18 -10.68 -0.97
N GLY A 259 5.27 -10.56 -2.30
CA GLY A 259 5.09 -9.30 -2.99
C GLY A 259 3.75 -8.64 -2.66
N MET A 260 2.66 -9.40 -2.65
CA MET A 260 1.32 -8.91 -2.29
C MET A 260 1.19 -8.55 -0.81
N ALA A 261 1.81 -9.30 0.10
CA ALA A 261 1.83 -8.99 1.53
C ALA A 261 2.62 -7.71 1.81
N SER A 262 3.79 -7.55 1.20
CA SER A 262 4.64 -6.36 1.30
C SER A 262 3.99 -5.13 0.69
N SER A 263 3.29 -5.26 -0.43
CA SER A 263 2.53 -4.15 -1.00
C SER A 263 1.35 -3.72 -0.13
N SER A 264 0.75 -4.66 0.59
CA SER A 264 -0.30 -4.39 1.57
C SER A 264 0.23 -3.60 2.77
N LEU A 265 1.44 -3.93 3.24
CA LEU A 265 2.13 -3.13 4.25
C LEU A 265 2.47 -1.71 3.75
N ALA A 266 2.96 -1.60 2.50
CA ALA A 266 3.24 -0.29 1.88
C ALA A 266 1.98 0.56 1.73
N LEU A 267 0.85 -0.05 1.35
CA LEU A 267 -0.46 0.59 1.24
C LEU A 267 -0.95 1.11 2.60
N LEU A 268 -0.76 0.34 3.66
CA LEU A 268 -1.10 0.74 5.03
C LEU A 268 -0.36 2.02 5.43
N VAL A 269 0.95 2.06 5.17
CA VAL A 269 1.81 3.22 5.43
C VAL A 269 1.41 4.40 4.54
N GLY A 270 1.14 4.14 3.25
CA GLY A 270 0.63 5.12 2.29
C GLY A 270 -0.70 5.76 2.70
N CYS A 271 -1.57 5.00 3.35
CA CYS A 271 -2.81 5.52 3.93
C CYS A 271 -2.54 6.45 5.12
N GLY A 272 -1.52 6.16 5.93
CA GLY A 272 -1.14 6.95 7.11
C GLY A 272 -0.54 8.32 6.77
N VAL A 273 0.36 8.38 5.78
CA VAL A 273 1.17 9.58 5.47
C VAL A 273 0.43 10.67 4.70
N ALA A 274 0.82 11.93 4.84
CA ALA A 274 0.18 13.06 4.14
C ALA A 274 0.60 13.20 2.66
N SER A 275 1.86 12.86 2.34
CA SER A 275 2.47 13.05 1.01
C SER A 275 3.38 11.87 0.67
N GLY A 276 3.61 11.61 -0.62
CA GLY A 276 4.53 10.59 -1.11
C GLY A 276 5.97 10.80 -0.62
N GLN A 277 6.43 12.05 -0.48
CA GLN A 277 7.78 12.33 0.06
C GLN A 277 7.95 11.85 1.51
N LYS A 278 6.92 12.05 2.34
CA LYS A 278 6.92 11.52 3.72
C LYS A 278 6.84 10.00 3.74
N ALA A 279 6.21 9.39 2.74
CA ALA A 279 6.17 7.93 2.57
C ALA A 279 7.58 7.36 2.35
N VAL A 280 8.39 7.99 1.50
CA VAL A 280 9.79 7.58 1.25
C VAL A 280 10.62 7.67 2.52
N GLN A 281 10.47 8.74 3.29
CA GLN A 281 11.20 8.92 4.55
C GLN A 281 10.84 7.82 5.58
N LEU A 282 9.62 7.29 5.54
CA LEU A 282 9.18 6.19 6.40
C LEU A 282 9.44 4.80 5.81
N ALA A 283 9.90 4.69 4.56
CA ALA A 283 10.20 3.41 3.94
C ALA A 283 11.21 2.57 4.76
N PRO A 284 12.34 3.13 5.25
CA PRO A 284 13.30 2.36 6.05
C PRO A 284 12.70 1.81 7.34
N LEU A 285 11.78 2.54 7.98
CA LEU A 285 11.09 2.09 9.19
C LEU A 285 10.24 0.84 8.94
N THR A 286 9.81 0.62 7.71
CA THR A 286 9.02 -0.56 7.32
C THR A 286 9.89 -1.67 6.77
N LEU A 287 10.98 -1.36 6.06
CA LEU A 287 11.84 -2.32 5.39
C LEU A 287 12.91 -2.92 6.31
N ILE A 288 13.56 -2.10 7.13
CA ILE A 288 14.66 -2.55 8.00
C ILE A 288 14.19 -3.59 9.02
N PRO A 289 13.03 -3.43 9.70
CA PRO A 289 12.54 -4.46 10.61
C PRO A 289 12.27 -5.79 9.90
N GLN A 290 11.76 -5.76 8.66
CA GLN A 290 11.53 -6.98 7.88
C GLN A 290 12.84 -7.76 7.73
N MET A 291 13.94 -7.07 7.41
CA MET A 291 15.24 -7.69 7.26
C MET A 291 15.85 -8.13 8.60
N LEU A 292 15.75 -7.32 9.65
CA LEU A 292 16.36 -7.60 10.95
C LEU A 292 15.71 -8.81 11.65
N PHE A 293 14.38 -8.93 11.56
CA PHE A 293 13.61 -10.01 12.17
C PHE A 293 13.36 -11.20 11.23
N SER A 294 13.92 -11.17 10.01
CA SER A 294 13.79 -12.27 9.03
C SER A 294 14.51 -13.56 9.45
N GLY A 295 15.50 -13.48 10.33
CA GLY A 295 16.41 -14.57 10.65
C GLY A 295 17.69 -14.60 9.81
N LEU A 296 17.83 -13.67 8.83
CA LEU A 296 19.03 -13.52 8.00
C LEU A 296 20.28 -13.12 8.81
N PHE A 297 20.21 -12.02 9.56
CA PHE A 297 21.38 -11.43 10.23
C PHE A 297 21.62 -12.00 11.63
N LEU A 298 20.55 -12.37 12.32
CA LEU A 298 20.61 -12.91 13.66
C LEU A 298 19.64 -14.07 13.78
N PRO A 299 20.10 -15.26 14.24
CA PRO A 299 19.20 -16.35 14.57
C PRO A 299 18.12 -15.89 15.54
N VAL A 300 16.87 -16.28 15.27
CA VAL A 300 15.70 -15.79 16.03
C VAL A 300 15.78 -16.15 17.52
N ALA A 301 16.46 -17.26 17.84
CA ALA A 301 16.73 -17.71 19.20
C ALA A 301 17.61 -16.74 20.01
N LYS A 302 18.43 -15.90 19.35
CA LYS A 302 19.30 -14.91 20.00
C LYS A 302 18.64 -13.55 20.18
N ILE A 303 17.46 -13.31 19.58
CA ILE A 303 16.71 -12.07 19.76
C ILE A 303 16.11 -12.04 21.18
N PRO A 304 16.25 -10.91 21.93
CA PRO A 304 15.65 -10.74 23.25
C PRO A 304 14.14 -11.03 23.26
N LEU A 305 13.63 -11.68 24.32
CA LEU A 305 12.22 -12.07 24.41
C LEU A 305 11.25 -10.88 24.22
N SER A 306 11.61 -9.69 24.70
CA SER A 306 10.79 -8.47 24.58
C SER A 306 10.57 -8.01 23.14
N LEU A 307 11.49 -8.31 22.22
CA LEU A 307 11.42 -7.89 20.81
C LEU A 307 11.06 -9.03 19.86
N ARG A 308 11.09 -10.29 20.34
CA ARG A 308 10.86 -11.48 19.50
C ARG A 308 9.47 -11.50 18.85
N TRP A 309 8.46 -10.86 19.43
CA TRP A 309 7.11 -10.82 18.87
C TRP A 309 7.01 -10.06 17.54
N VAL A 310 7.93 -9.12 17.26
CA VAL A 310 7.92 -8.33 16.02
C VAL A 310 8.08 -9.21 14.78
N ARG A 311 8.76 -10.37 14.92
CA ARG A 311 8.91 -11.35 13.84
C ARG A 311 7.58 -11.80 13.24
N TYR A 312 6.51 -11.83 14.05
CA TYR A 312 5.19 -12.28 13.60
C TYR A 312 4.51 -11.26 12.67
N LEU A 313 4.99 -10.03 12.63
CA LEU A 313 4.51 -8.97 11.73
C LEU A 313 5.33 -8.86 10.45
N CYS A 314 6.30 -9.75 10.23
CA CYS A 314 7.25 -9.64 9.13
C CYS A 314 6.96 -10.67 8.02
N PRO A 315 6.24 -10.30 6.93
CA PRO A 315 6.06 -11.16 5.77
C PRO A 315 7.35 -11.76 5.21
N LEU A 316 8.46 -11.00 5.25
CA LEU A 316 9.74 -11.44 4.70
C LEU A 316 10.25 -12.71 5.37
N LYS A 317 10.08 -12.82 6.71
CA LYS A 317 10.49 -14.01 7.46
C LYS A 317 9.80 -15.26 6.92
N TYR A 318 8.47 -15.22 6.87
CA TYR A 318 7.66 -16.37 6.46
C TYR A 318 7.94 -16.80 5.03
N ALA A 319 8.20 -15.84 4.14
CA ALA A 319 8.56 -16.15 2.76
C ALA A 319 9.94 -16.81 2.64
N ILE A 320 10.94 -16.35 3.40
CA ILE A 320 12.26 -16.98 3.45
C ILE A 320 12.15 -18.40 4.01
N ASP A 321 11.43 -18.59 5.11
CA ASP A 321 11.22 -19.91 5.72
C ASP A 321 10.55 -20.86 4.70
N LEU A 322 9.51 -20.41 3.98
CA LEU A 322 8.82 -21.18 2.94
C LEU A 322 9.72 -21.50 1.73
N MET A 323 10.47 -20.51 1.22
CA MET A 323 11.38 -20.74 0.09
C MET A 323 12.50 -21.70 0.46
N THR A 324 13.01 -21.62 1.69
CA THR A 324 14.05 -22.53 2.21
C THR A 324 13.52 -23.96 2.29
N ILE A 325 12.30 -24.16 2.79
CA ILE A 325 11.65 -25.49 2.84
C ILE A 325 11.50 -26.09 1.43
N VAL A 326 11.11 -25.27 0.46
CA VAL A 326 10.87 -25.74 -0.92
C VAL A 326 12.17 -25.99 -1.66
N GLU A 327 13.19 -25.15 -1.44
CA GLU A 327 14.49 -25.30 -2.09
C GLU A 327 15.26 -26.50 -1.56
N PHE A 328 15.28 -26.70 -0.24
CA PHE A 328 16.09 -27.72 0.41
C PHE A 328 15.30 -29.00 0.74
N SER A 329 14.12 -29.22 0.15
CA SER A 329 13.33 -30.45 0.39
C SER A 329 14.12 -31.72 0.05
N TYR A 330 14.94 -31.68 -1.01
CA TYR A 330 15.80 -32.80 -1.41
C TYR A 330 16.82 -33.20 -0.33
N VAL A 331 17.28 -32.24 0.49
CA VAL A 331 18.21 -32.49 1.61
C VAL A 331 17.51 -33.32 2.68
N ARG A 332 16.27 -32.97 3.00
CA ARG A 332 15.44 -33.72 3.96
C ARG A 332 15.17 -35.13 3.45
N ASP A 333 14.77 -35.26 2.19
CA ASP A 333 14.45 -36.55 1.59
C ASP A 333 15.66 -37.50 1.59
N ALA A 334 16.88 -37.00 1.34
CA ALA A 334 18.10 -37.80 1.39
C ALA A 334 18.39 -38.33 2.81
N ILE A 335 18.19 -37.51 3.84
CA ILE A 335 18.41 -37.88 5.24
C ILE A 335 17.33 -38.85 5.75
N ASP A 336 16.08 -38.62 5.36
CA ASP A 336 14.94 -39.50 5.69
C ASP A 336 15.12 -40.88 5.03
N GLN A 337 15.63 -40.94 3.79
CA GLN A 337 15.98 -42.20 3.12
C GLN A 337 17.12 -42.94 3.83
N CYS A 338 18.17 -42.22 4.25
CA CYS A 338 19.27 -42.84 4.99
C CYS A 338 18.80 -43.40 6.33
N THR A 339 17.99 -42.67 7.09
CA THR A 339 17.45 -43.17 8.38
C THR A 339 16.46 -44.31 8.20
N ALA A 340 15.67 -44.32 7.12
CA ALA A 340 14.77 -45.43 6.77
C ALA A 340 15.52 -46.75 6.47
N SER A 341 16.78 -46.67 6.04
CA SER A 341 17.64 -47.84 5.81
C SER A 341 18.10 -48.54 7.10
N GLY A 342 17.74 -48.00 8.27
CA GLY A 342 18.16 -48.51 9.59
C GLY A 342 19.53 -48.00 10.04
N ALA A 343 20.14 -47.10 9.26
CA ALA A 343 21.39 -46.44 9.63
C ALA A 343 21.19 -45.51 10.84
N SER A 344 22.15 -45.53 11.77
CA SER A 344 22.19 -44.60 12.89
C SER A 344 22.43 -43.17 12.41
N LYS A 345 22.00 -42.17 13.20
CA LYS A 345 22.18 -40.74 12.88
C LYS A 345 23.65 -40.38 12.57
N LEU A 346 24.60 -41.04 13.25
CA LEU A 346 26.03 -40.85 13.05
C LEU A 346 26.50 -41.40 11.69
N GLN A 347 25.92 -42.50 11.22
CA GLN A 347 26.22 -43.08 9.91
C GLN A 347 25.70 -42.19 8.78
N CYS A 348 24.47 -41.67 8.89
CA CYS A 348 23.94 -40.72 7.91
C CYS A 348 24.73 -39.40 7.88
N GLN A 349 25.21 -38.94 9.03
CA GLN A 349 26.09 -37.76 9.10
C GLN A 349 27.45 -38.02 8.43
N GLN A 350 27.96 -39.25 8.47
CA GLN A 350 29.19 -39.63 7.77
C GLN A 350 28.97 -39.82 6.27
N GLU A 351 27.80 -40.32 5.86
CA GLU A 351 27.45 -40.55 4.46
C GLU A 351 27.08 -39.26 3.71
N TYR A 352 26.41 -38.32 4.40
CA TYR A 352 25.96 -37.02 3.84
C TYR A 352 26.29 -35.84 4.79
N PRO A 353 27.58 -35.54 5.04
CA PRO A 353 27.98 -34.50 6.00
C PRO A 353 27.53 -33.09 5.59
N GLY A 354 27.50 -32.78 4.29
CA GLY A 354 27.02 -31.51 3.76
C GLY A 354 25.51 -31.29 3.99
N ASP A 355 24.70 -32.30 3.68
CA ASP A 355 23.24 -32.24 3.84
C ASP A 355 22.83 -32.17 5.30
N TYR A 356 23.50 -32.93 6.17
CA TYR A 356 23.28 -32.84 7.62
C TYR A 356 23.68 -31.47 8.18
N LEU A 357 24.76 -30.87 7.69
CA LEU A 357 25.17 -29.52 8.07
C LEU A 357 24.12 -28.49 7.64
N ARG A 358 23.56 -28.61 6.42
CA ARG A 358 22.50 -27.73 5.91
C ARG A 358 21.23 -27.85 6.74
N GLN A 359 20.81 -29.08 7.05
CA GLN A 359 19.69 -29.31 7.96
C GLN A 359 19.92 -28.63 9.31
N THR A 360 21.11 -28.78 9.88
CA THR A 360 21.48 -28.14 11.15
C THR A 360 21.48 -26.61 11.06
N LEU A 361 21.92 -26.04 9.93
CA LEU A 361 21.93 -24.59 9.70
C LEU A 361 20.51 -24.04 9.51
N VAL A 362 19.63 -24.77 8.83
CA VAL A 362 18.20 -24.45 8.69
C VAL A 362 17.49 -24.52 10.05
N GLU A 363 17.75 -25.56 10.83
CA GLU A 363 17.22 -25.71 12.20
C GLU A 363 17.70 -24.57 13.11
N ASN A 364 18.96 -24.15 12.99
CA ASN A 364 19.50 -23.00 13.71
C ASN A 364 18.82 -21.67 13.35
N GLN A 365 18.19 -21.58 12.18
CA GLN A 365 17.36 -20.44 11.78
C GLN A 365 15.91 -20.53 12.30
N SER A 366 15.59 -21.51 13.14
CA SER A 366 14.26 -21.78 13.69
C SER A 366 13.18 -22.05 12.63
N ILE A 367 13.59 -22.69 11.54
CA ILE A 367 12.71 -23.14 10.47
C ILE A 367 12.28 -24.56 10.80
N GLU A 368 10.97 -24.76 10.98
CA GLU A 368 10.38 -26.07 11.23
C GLU A 368 9.74 -26.58 9.94
N TRP A 369 10.29 -27.68 9.40
CA TRP A 369 9.87 -28.24 8.12
C TRP A 369 8.38 -28.65 8.08
N ASP A 370 7.84 -29.09 9.21
CA ASP A 370 6.45 -29.59 9.31
C ASP A 370 5.41 -28.47 9.45
N GLN A 371 5.86 -27.21 9.62
CA GLN A 371 4.98 -26.05 9.82
C GLN A 371 4.70 -25.25 8.53
N TRP A 372 4.90 -25.82 7.35
CA TRP A 372 4.67 -25.14 6.06
C TRP A 372 3.29 -24.45 5.97
N GLY A 373 2.22 -25.13 6.40
CA GLY A 373 0.86 -24.58 6.40
C GLY A 373 0.69 -23.36 7.33
N PHE A 374 1.40 -23.32 8.46
CA PHE A 374 1.38 -22.19 9.38
C PHE A 374 2.08 -20.96 8.77
N TYR A 375 3.22 -21.15 8.11
CA TYR A 375 3.93 -20.06 7.44
C TYR A 375 3.11 -19.48 6.28
N LEU A 376 2.53 -20.34 5.44
CA LEU A 376 1.67 -19.92 4.34
C LEU A 376 0.40 -19.21 4.86
N GLY A 377 -0.27 -19.80 5.85
CA GLY A 377 -1.47 -19.22 6.45
C GLY A 377 -1.20 -17.86 7.11
N THR A 378 -0.06 -17.70 7.78
CA THR A 378 0.33 -16.43 8.38
C THR A 378 0.65 -15.37 7.33
N LEU A 379 1.32 -15.74 6.23
CA LEU A 379 1.62 -14.82 5.14
C LEU A 379 0.33 -14.30 4.46
N VAL A 380 -0.64 -15.17 4.22
CA VAL A 380 -1.99 -14.79 3.73
C VAL A 380 -2.72 -13.92 4.76
N ALA A 381 -2.66 -14.26 6.04
CA ALA A 381 -3.28 -13.47 7.10
C ALA A 381 -2.68 -12.05 7.20
N LEU A 382 -1.36 -11.90 7.05
CA LEU A 382 -0.70 -10.60 7.01
C LEU A 382 -1.12 -9.77 5.79
N LEU A 383 -1.20 -10.40 4.61
CA LEU A 383 -1.72 -9.75 3.39
C LEU A 383 -3.13 -9.19 3.62
N VAL A 384 -4.06 -10.02 4.08
CA VAL A 384 -5.45 -9.62 4.32
C VAL A 384 -5.54 -8.60 5.45
N GLY A 385 -4.85 -8.84 6.57
CA GLY A 385 -4.83 -7.98 7.74
C GLY A 385 -4.38 -6.56 7.43
N PHE A 386 -3.25 -6.40 6.73
CA PHE A 386 -2.76 -5.07 6.34
C PHE A 386 -3.72 -4.34 5.39
N ARG A 387 -4.37 -5.03 4.44
CA ARG A 387 -5.38 -4.45 3.54
C ARG A 387 -6.63 -3.99 4.29
N VAL A 388 -7.11 -4.81 5.24
CA VAL A 388 -8.29 -4.47 6.07
C VAL A 388 -7.99 -3.22 6.91
N ILE A 389 -6.84 -3.17 7.58
CA ILE A 389 -6.46 -2.01 8.39
C ILE A 389 -6.31 -0.76 7.50
N ALA A 390 -5.66 -0.89 6.33
CA ALA A 390 -5.55 0.21 5.36
C ALA A 390 -6.92 0.73 4.90
N THR A 391 -7.87 -0.18 4.67
CA THR A 391 -9.25 0.16 4.28
C THR A 391 -9.97 0.94 5.37
N ILE A 392 -9.84 0.49 6.63
CA ILE A 392 -10.44 1.18 7.80
C ILE A 392 -9.82 2.57 7.97
N LEU A 393 -8.50 2.71 7.82
CA LEU A 393 -7.82 4.00 7.92
C LEU A 393 -8.29 4.98 6.84
N LEU A 394 -8.43 4.53 5.60
CA LEU A 394 -8.91 5.37 4.52
C LEU A 394 -10.38 5.75 4.72
N TRP A 395 -11.22 4.82 5.18
CA TRP A 395 -12.62 5.10 5.52
C TRP A 395 -12.74 6.16 6.60
N ARG A 396 -11.93 6.07 7.67
CA ARG A 396 -11.86 7.10 8.72
C ARG A 396 -11.45 8.45 8.13
N LYS A 397 -10.42 8.52 7.29
CA LYS A 397 -10.00 9.77 6.64
C LYS A 397 -11.07 10.36 5.72
N GLY A 398 -11.84 9.52 5.03
CA GLY A 398 -12.94 9.94 4.17
C GLY A 398 -14.09 10.62 4.92
N LYS A 399 -14.30 10.34 6.21
CA LYS A 399 -15.34 10.98 7.04
C LYS A 399 -15.04 12.43 7.41
N PHE A 400 -13.76 12.80 7.55
CA PHE A 400 -13.34 14.15 7.99
C PHE A 400 -13.17 15.15 6.85
N VAL A 401 -13.52 14.77 5.62
CA VAL A 401 -13.54 15.69 4.46
C VAL A 401 -14.88 16.44 4.37
N PHE A 402 -15.85 16.08 5.21
CA PHE A 402 -17.14 16.77 5.36
C PHE A 402 -17.15 17.70 6.56
#